data_AF-A0A7C1AJY1-F1
#
_entry.id   AF-A0A7C1AJY1-F1
#
_cell.length_a   1.000
_cell.length_b   1.000
_cell.length_c   1.000
_cell.angle_alpha   90.00
_cell.angle_beta   90.00
_cell.angle_gamma   90.00
#
_symmetry.space_group_name_H-M   'P 1'
#
loop_
_entity.id
_entity.type
_entity.pdbx_description
1 polymer ?
#
loop_
_entity_poly.entity_id
_entity_poly.type
_entity_poly.pdbx_seq_one_letter_code
_entity_poly.pdbx_strand_id
1 'polypeptide(L)'
;MKKHNNAMKADQVMPSVRHSYWTMRIEDLVRYGTDEEIQQQLHFFEAQLSNLAAKIRTSKPRNEKYLALYNLTIYAVHQLNRLRLMEHPPTEYYAWITRNLFEIYLIILYILSSPEHLRNFFKQRAMDEIQILEGVKELAESPHQQEVIILESRINEIKKVLFKHEAQMTKHLPTAKLAKITGMEKEYKAFFKLYSKYVHPSSWVVNAKPEEAHSPEFRNIFLIQAQLYTGFIAKKVSDETNIPLTTPNKSLHLPKAAPLASGRVLTLCGKSQ
;
A
#
# COMPACT_ATOMS: atom_id res chain seq x y z
N MET A 1 20.37 45.77 20.66
CA MET A 1 19.65 44.85 19.76
C MET A 1 20.65 43.83 19.18
N LYS A 2 20.74 42.63 19.78
CA LYS A 2 21.56 41.52 19.25
C LYS A 2 20.63 40.54 18.55
N LYS A 3 20.79 40.37 17.23
CA LYS A 3 20.06 39.36 16.45
C LYS A 3 20.67 37.98 16.75
N HIS A 4 19.90 37.11 17.38
CA HIS A 4 20.23 35.68 17.49
C HIS A 4 19.69 34.95 16.26
N ASN A 5 20.59 34.65 15.32
CA ASN A 5 20.35 33.70 14.24
C ASN A 5 20.47 32.27 14.82
N ASN A 6 19.33 31.64 15.09
CA ASN A 6 19.27 30.23 15.44
C ASN A 6 19.09 29.43 14.14
N ALA A 7 20.20 29.12 13.48
CA ALA A 7 20.21 28.20 12.35
C ALA A 7 20.02 26.77 12.90
N MET A 8 18.82 26.22 12.71
CA MET A 8 18.56 24.79 12.91
C MET A 8 19.48 24.00 11.97
N LYS A 9 20.39 23.21 12.55
CA LYS A 9 21.18 22.21 11.84
C LYS A 9 20.25 21.10 11.33
N ALA A 10 19.77 21.25 10.11
CA ALA A 10 19.15 20.18 9.35
C ALA A 10 20.26 19.33 8.72
N ASP A 11 20.92 18.48 9.52
CA ASP A 11 21.79 17.40 9.03
C ASP A 11 22.00 16.37 10.16
N GLN A 12 20.93 15.66 10.50
CA GLN A 12 21.06 14.28 10.99
C GLN A 12 20.72 13.37 9.82
N VAL A 13 21.75 13.09 9.01
CA VAL A 13 21.72 11.99 8.05
C VAL A 13 21.50 10.73 8.88
N MET A 14 20.28 10.19 8.81
CA MET A 14 19.95 8.88 9.39
C MET A 14 21.05 7.89 8.96
N PRO A 15 21.64 7.12 9.88
CA PRO A 15 22.65 6.15 9.53
C PRO A 15 22.11 5.29 8.40
N SER A 16 22.93 5.11 7.36
CA SER A 16 22.70 4.19 6.26
C SER A 16 22.22 2.86 6.81
N VAL A 17 20.90 2.70 6.86
CA VAL A 17 20.24 1.44 7.21
C VAL A 17 20.58 0.54 6.04
N ARG A 18 21.70 -0.20 6.13
CA ARG A 18 21.96 -1.31 5.23
C ARG A 18 20.74 -2.21 5.34
N HIS A 19 19.97 -2.23 4.27
CA HIS A 19 18.65 -2.82 4.18
C HIS A 19 18.72 -4.33 4.44
N SER A 20 18.62 -4.75 5.70
CA SER A 20 18.46 -6.17 6.09
C SER A 20 17.06 -6.71 5.76
N TYR A 21 16.32 -6.04 4.88
CA TYR A 21 14.93 -6.33 4.51
C TYR A 21 14.79 -7.63 3.68
N TRP A 22 15.89 -8.30 3.34
CA TRP A 22 15.94 -9.42 2.40
C TRP A 22 16.34 -10.76 3.03
N THR A 23 15.76 -11.15 4.17
CA THR A 23 15.90 -12.54 4.63
C THR A 23 14.95 -13.49 3.90
N MET A 24 13.90 -12.99 3.25
CA MET A 24 13.03 -13.79 2.39
C MET A 24 13.53 -13.72 0.95
N ARG A 25 13.69 -14.88 0.32
CA ARG A 25 14.06 -14.94 -1.09
C ARG A 25 12.81 -14.70 -1.92
N ILE A 26 12.97 -14.14 -3.12
CA ILE A 26 11.83 -13.90 -4.04
C ILE A 26 11.07 -15.21 -4.30
N GLU A 27 11.79 -16.33 -4.45
CA GLU A 27 11.24 -17.67 -4.61
C GLU A 27 10.41 -18.17 -3.41
N ASP A 28 10.56 -17.58 -2.22
CA ASP A 28 9.74 -17.91 -1.07
C ASP A 28 8.39 -17.16 -1.10
N LEU A 29 8.31 -16.05 -1.85
CA LEU A 29 7.16 -15.16 -1.90
C LEU A 29 6.35 -15.25 -3.19
N VAL A 30 7.01 -15.55 -4.30
CA VAL A 30 6.42 -15.49 -5.63
C VAL A 30 6.21 -16.91 -6.16
N ARG A 31 5.00 -17.17 -6.65
CA ARG A 31 4.71 -18.29 -7.53
C ARG A 31 4.42 -17.75 -8.92
N TYR A 32 5.01 -18.43 -9.90
CA TYR A 32 4.78 -18.27 -11.31
C TYR A 32 4.37 -19.65 -11.85
N GLY A 33 3.52 -19.68 -12.87
CA GLY A 33 3.03 -20.93 -13.43
C GLY A 33 1.56 -20.83 -13.80
N THR A 34 0.79 -21.88 -13.53
CA THR A 34 -0.63 -21.92 -13.92
C THR A 34 -1.46 -20.96 -13.09
N ASP A 35 -2.65 -20.62 -13.60
CA ASP A 35 -3.60 -19.79 -12.86
C ASP A 35 -3.95 -20.44 -11.52
N GLU A 36 -4.06 -21.77 -11.45
CA GLU A 36 -4.32 -22.51 -10.22
C GLU A 36 -3.20 -22.34 -9.18
N GLU A 37 -1.93 -22.42 -9.60
CA GLU A 37 -0.79 -22.23 -8.70
C GLU A 37 -0.75 -20.80 -8.13
N ILE A 38 -1.04 -19.81 -8.98
CA ILE A 38 -1.14 -18.40 -8.56
C ILE A 38 -2.31 -18.24 -7.58
N GLN A 39 -3.48 -18.79 -7.88
CA GLN A 39 -4.67 -18.72 -7.02
C GLN A 39 -4.42 -19.38 -5.65
N GLN A 40 -3.75 -20.53 -5.62
CA GLN A 40 -3.36 -21.18 -4.36
C GLN A 40 -2.40 -20.31 -3.54
N GLN A 41 -1.44 -19.66 -4.18
CA GLN A 41 -0.51 -18.75 -3.50
C GLN A 41 -1.23 -17.51 -2.94
N LEU A 42 -2.13 -16.91 -3.72
CA LEU A 42 -2.94 -15.78 -3.27
C LEU A 42 -3.84 -16.17 -2.09
N HIS A 43 -4.47 -17.36 -2.15
CA HIS A 43 -5.27 -17.89 -1.06
C HIS A 43 -4.45 -18.15 0.21
N PHE A 44 -3.25 -18.71 0.06
CA PHE A 44 -2.31 -18.88 1.18
C PHE A 44 -1.99 -17.54 1.85
N PHE A 45 -1.68 -16.50 1.07
CA PHE A 45 -1.41 -15.19 1.62
C PHE A 45 -2.64 -14.54 2.28
N GLU A 46 -3.81 -14.67 1.68
CA GLU A 46 -5.08 -14.20 2.25
C GLU A 46 -5.32 -14.83 3.63
N ALA A 47 -5.18 -16.16 3.73
CA ALA A 47 -5.33 -16.89 4.98
C ALA A 47 -4.27 -16.49 6.02
N GLN A 48 -3.02 -16.31 5.59
CA GLN A 48 -1.92 -15.91 6.45
C GLN A 48 -2.14 -14.51 7.04
N LEU A 49 -2.49 -13.51 6.22
CA LEU A 49 -2.80 -12.16 6.68
C LEU A 49 -4.06 -12.13 7.56
N SER A 50 -5.08 -12.91 7.23
CA SER A 50 -6.31 -13.02 8.02
C SER A 50 -6.02 -13.56 9.43
N ASN A 51 -5.23 -14.63 9.52
CA ASN A 51 -4.78 -15.20 10.79
C ASN A 51 -3.93 -14.20 11.58
N LEU A 52 -3.02 -13.49 10.91
CA LEU A 52 -2.20 -12.46 11.53
C LEU A 52 -3.06 -11.34 12.13
N ALA A 53 -4.04 -10.81 11.37
CA ALA A 53 -4.96 -9.80 11.85
C ALA A 53 -5.80 -10.30 13.04
N ALA A 54 -6.35 -11.51 12.97
CA ALA A 54 -7.09 -12.11 14.07
C ALA A 54 -6.26 -12.20 15.36
N LYS A 55 -5.00 -12.67 15.25
CA LYS A 55 -4.07 -12.75 16.38
C LYS A 55 -3.67 -11.37 16.92
N ILE A 56 -3.52 -10.34 16.08
CA ILE A 56 -3.30 -8.96 16.55
C ILE A 56 -4.47 -8.54 17.44
N ARG A 57 -5.70 -8.74 16.96
CA ARG A 57 -6.91 -8.33 17.67
C ARG A 57 -7.11 -9.02 19.01
N THR A 58 -6.71 -10.29 19.13
CA THR A 58 -6.91 -11.09 20.35
C THR A 58 -5.74 -11.07 21.32
N SER A 59 -4.50 -10.92 20.84
CA SER A 59 -3.29 -11.06 21.69
C SER A 59 -2.53 -9.77 21.97
N LYS A 60 -2.82 -8.66 21.26
CA LYS A 60 -2.11 -7.39 21.43
C LYS A 60 -2.92 -6.38 22.24
N PRO A 61 -2.25 -5.50 23.01
CA PRO A 61 -2.95 -4.48 23.77
C PRO A 61 -3.70 -3.54 22.84
N ARG A 62 -4.86 -3.06 23.29
CA ARG A 62 -5.70 -2.12 22.54
C ARG A 62 -5.07 -0.72 22.57
N ASN A 63 -4.25 -0.42 21.58
CA ASN A 63 -3.68 0.90 21.35
C ASN A 63 -3.69 1.26 19.86
N GLU A 64 -3.36 2.51 19.55
CA GLU A 64 -3.36 3.05 18.19
C GLU A 64 -2.48 2.24 17.23
N LYS A 65 -1.29 1.81 17.68
CA LYS A 65 -0.34 1.07 16.85
C LYS A 65 -0.94 -0.25 16.37
N TYR A 66 -1.43 -1.07 17.29
CA TYR A 66 -1.99 -2.37 16.93
C TYR A 66 -3.34 -2.25 16.22
N LEU A 67 -4.12 -1.21 16.51
CA LEU A 67 -5.33 -0.90 15.73
C LEU A 67 -4.99 -0.57 14.27
N ALA A 68 -3.99 0.28 14.03
CA ALA A 68 -3.54 0.63 12.68
C ALA A 68 -3.01 -0.60 11.93
N LEU A 69 -2.15 -1.40 12.57
CA LEU A 69 -1.63 -2.63 11.97
C LEU A 69 -2.74 -3.63 11.64
N TYR A 70 -3.72 -3.82 12.55
CA TYR A 70 -4.90 -4.64 12.28
C TYR A 70 -5.67 -4.15 11.06
N ASN A 71 -6.02 -2.85 11.02
CA ASN A 71 -6.82 -2.28 9.94
C ASN A 71 -6.11 -2.38 8.58
N LEU A 72 -4.80 -2.06 8.53
CA LEU A 72 -4.01 -2.16 7.31
C LEU A 72 -3.85 -3.61 6.84
N THR A 73 -3.69 -4.56 7.77
CA THR A 73 -3.62 -6.00 7.46
C THR A 73 -4.94 -6.50 6.89
N ILE A 74 -6.08 -6.13 7.50
CA ILE A 74 -7.41 -6.47 6.99
C ILE A 74 -7.66 -5.84 5.62
N TYR A 75 -7.23 -4.59 5.42
CA TYR A 75 -7.37 -3.95 4.12
C TYR A 75 -6.55 -4.67 3.05
N ALA A 76 -5.34 -5.15 3.37
CA ALA A 76 -4.55 -6.00 2.47
C ALA A 76 -5.24 -7.35 2.17
N VAL A 77 -5.88 -7.99 3.16
CA VAL A 77 -6.73 -9.18 2.96
C VAL A 77 -7.82 -8.89 1.92
N HIS A 78 -8.51 -7.75 2.04
CA HIS A 78 -9.55 -7.37 1.06
C HIS A 78 -8.99 -7.17 -0.36
N GLN A 79 -7.78 -6.62 -0.51
CA GLN A 79 -7.14 -6.49 -1.82
C GLN A 79 -6.85 -7.86 -2.45
N LEU A 80 -6.32 -8.81 -1.67
CA LEU A 80 -6.06 -10.17 -2.13
C LEU A 80 -7.34 -10.93 -2.46
N ASN A 81 -8.36 -10.79 -1.61
CA ASN A 81 -9.65 -11.42 -1.82
C ASN A 81 -10.28 -10.94 -3.14
N ARG A 82 -10.23 -9.64 -3.45
CA ARG A 82 -10.67 -9.09 -4.74
C ARG A 82 -9.90 -9.70 -5.91
N LEU A 83 -8.59 -9.84 -5.78
CA LEU A 83 -7.74 -10.43 -6.81
C LEU A 83 -8.09 -11.90 -7.09
N ARG A 84 -8.45 -12.63 -6.03
CA ARG A 84 -8.76 -14.07 -6.07
C ARG A 84 -10.16 -14.35 -6.63
N LEU A 85 -11.15 -13.52 -6.26
CA LEU A 85 -12.55 -13.75 -6.61
C LEU A 85 -12.91 -13.36 -8.04
N MET A 86 -12.08 -12.57 -8.71
CA MET A 86 -12.31 -12.22 -10.11
C MET A 86 -11.74 -13.30 -11.03
N GLU A 87 -12.60 -13.90 -11.83
CA GLU A 87 -12.20 -14.77 -12.94
C GLU A 87 -11.74 -13.88 -14.10
N HIS A 88 -10.47 -14.01 -14.49
CA HIS A 88 -9.83 -13.25 -15.57
C HIS A 88 -10.07 -11.72 -15.55
N PRO A 89 -9.69 -11.01 -14.46
CA PRO A 89 -9.90 -9.56 -14.39
C PRO A 89 -9.08 -8.81 -15.45
N PRO A 90 -9.56 -7.64 -15.92
CA PRO A 90 -8.77 -6.76 -16.77
C PRO A 90 -7.42 -6.38 -16.13
N THR A 91 -6.42 -6.06 -16.95
CA THR A 91 -5.05 -5.73 -16.48
C THR A 91 -5.02 -4.56 -15.49
N GLU A 92 -5.94 -3.62 -15.64
CA GLU A 92 -6.18 -2.46 -14.80
C GLU A 92 -6.52 -2.84 -13.35
N TYR A 93 -7.28 -3.93 -13.16
CA TYR A 93 -7.61 -4.43 -11.82
C TYR A 93 -6.38 -4.98 -11.12
N TYR A 94 -5.53 -5.73 -11.84
CA TYR A 94 -4.24 -6.17 -11.30
C TYR A 94 -3.38 -4.97 -10.91
N ALA A 95 -3.31 -3.94 -11.76
CA ALA A 95 -2.56 -2.72 -11.48
C ALA A 95 -3.07 -1.98 -10.25
N TRP A 96 -4.39 -1.82 -10.12
CA TRP A 96 -5.01 -1.16 -8.97
C TRP A 96 -4.73 -1.91 -7.67
N ILE A 97 -4.99 -3.21 -7.64
CA ILE A 97 -4.75 -4.04 -6.45
C ILE A 97 -3.27 -4.00 -6.05
N THR A 98 -2.36 -4.13 -7.02
CA THR A 98 -0.91 -4.07 -6.79
C THR A 98 -0.49 -2.73 -6.21
N ARG A 99 -0.99 -1.62 -6.78
CA ARG A 99 -0.73 -0.27 -6.26
C ARG A 99 -1.24 -0.11 -4.83
N ASN A 100 -2.44 -0.59 -4.52
CA ASN A 100 -2.98 -0.51 -3.16
C ASN A 100 -2.11 -1.29 -2.17
N LEU A 101 -1.67 -2.51 -2.52
CA LEU A 101 -0.77 -3.31 -1.68
C LEU A 101 0.57 -2.60 -1.45
N PHE A 102 1.14 -1.97 -2.48
CA PHE A 102 2.34 -1.14 -2.33
C PHE A 102 2.11 0.03 -1.36
N GLU A 103 1.03 0.79 -1.53
CA GLU A 103 0.70 1.93 -0.68
C GLU A 103 0.46 1.50 0.78
N ILE A 104 -0.23 0.37 1.01
CA ILE A 104 -0.38 -0.24 2.35
C ILE A 104 0.99 -0.53 2.96
N TYR A 105 1.89 -1.14 2.20
CA TYR A 105 3.25 -1.44 2.68
C TYR A 105 4.00 -0.16 3.07
N LEU A 106 3.95 0.88 2.24
CA LEU A 106 4.56 2.19 2.55
C LEU A 106 3.96 2.82 3.81
N ILE A 107 2.63 2.75 3.99
CA ILE A 107 1.96 3.28 5.18
C ILE A 107 2.42 2.51 6.43
N ILE A 108 2.53 1.19 6.36
CA ILE A 108 3.05 0.37 7.47
C ILE A 108 4.47 0.81 7.84
N LEU A 109 5.36 0.96 6.86
CA LEU A 109 6.72 1.44 7.11
C LEU A 109 6.71 2.84 7.75
N TYR A 110 5.87 3.73 7.25
CA TYR A 110 5.75 5.10 7.74
C TYR A 110 5.27 5.14 9.19
N ILE A 111 4.16 4.49 9.55
CA ILE A 111 3.61 4.54 10.91
C ILE A 111 4.51 3.85 11.94
N LEU A 112 5.33 2.89 11.51
CA LEU A 112 6.26 2.18 12.39
C LEU A 112 7.59 2.92 12.57
N SER A 113 7.91 3.88 11.70
CA SER A 113 9.15 4.65 11.79
C SER A 113 9.14 5.70 12.89
N SER A 114 7.97 6.19 13.33
CA SER A 114 7.87 7.05 14.52
C SER A 114 6.45 7.09 15.12
N PRO A 115 6.31 7.30 16.45
CA PRO A 115 5.00 7.52 17.06
C PRO A 115 4.27 8.76 16.52
N GLU A 116 5.01 9.77 16.07
CA GLU A 116 4.41 10.96 15.47
C GLU A 116 3.76 10.64 14.12
N HIS A 117 4.41 9.83 13.29
CA HIS A 117 3.86 9.37 12.01
C HIS A 117 2.58 8.57 12.20
N LEU A 118 2.52 7.70 13.21
CA LEU A 118 1.30 6.98 13.58
C LEU A 118 0.16 7.95 13.95
N ARG A 119 0.43 8.92 14.83
CA ARG A 119 -0.57 9.93 15.21
C ARG A 119 -1.03 10.74 13.99
N ASN A 120 -0.11 11.13 13.12
CA ASN A 120 -0.43 11.86 11.90
C ASN A 120 -1.29 11.04 10.94
N PHE A 121 -1.05 9.72 10.84
CA PHE A 121 -1.90 8.83 10.04
C PHE A 121 -3.35 8.77 10.58
N PHE A 122 -3.55 8.68 11.90
CA PHE A 122 -4.90 8.75 12.46
C PHE A 122 -5.59 10.11 12.25
N LYS A 123 -4.82 11.20 12.30
CA LYS A 123 -5.34 12.56 11.99
C LYS A 123 -5.82 12.68 10.55
N GLN A 124 -5.19 11.97 9.60
CA GLN A 124 -5.60 12.02 8.19
C GLN A 124 -7.05 11.57 8.01
N ARG A 125 -7.53 10.55 8.72
CA ARG A 125 -8.94 10.13 8.64
C ARG A 125 -9.91 11.28 8.95
N ALA A 126 -9.64 12.07 9.98
CA ALA A 126 -10.49 13.19 10.36
C ALA A 126 -10.49 14.28 9.27
N MET A 127 -9.34 14.50 8.63
CA MET A 127 -9.22 15.42 7.50
C MET A 127 -9.94 14.90 6.27
N ASP A 128 -9.82 13.61 5.95
CA ASP A 128 -10.50 12.97 4.84
C ASP A 128 -12.03 13.07 5.02
N GLU A 129 -12.53 12.83 6.23
CA GLU A 129 -13.95 12.99 6.54
C GLU A 129 -14.41 14.44 6.36
N ILE A 130 -13.65 15.43 6.85
CA ILE A 130 -13.96 16.85 6.62
C ILE A 130 -14.00 17.17 5.12
N GLN A 131 -13.01 16.74 4.35
CA GLN A 131 -12.93 17.02 2.91
C GLN A 131 -14.08 16.38 2.12
N ILE A 132 -14.47 15.15 2.47
CA ILE A 132 -15.63 14.47 1.87
C ILE A 132 -16.90 15.26 2.16
N LEU A 133 -17.11 15.66 3.42
CA LEU A 133 -18.30 16.40 3.83
C LEU A 133 -18.34 17.80 3.19
N GLU A 134 -17.19 18.49 3.11
CA GLU A 134 -17.06 19.78 2.42
C GLU A 134 -17.37 19.64 0.92
N GLY A 135 -16.83 18.61 0.26
CA GLY A 135 -17.11 18.35 -1.16
C GLY A 135 -18.57 18.00 -1.45
N VAL A 136 -19.23 17.21 -0.58
CA VAL A 136 -20.67 16.94 -0.73
C VAL A 136 -21.49 18.22 -0.47
N LYS A 137 -21.08 19.04 0.50
CA LYS A 137 -21.74 20.31 0.80
C LYS A 137 -21.70 21.28 -0.38
N GLU A 138 -20.61 21.31 -1.15
CA GLU A 138 -20.48 22.14 -2.35
C GLU A 138 -21.48 21.80 -3.47
N LEU A 139 -22.11 20.62 -3.42
CA LEU A 139 -23.15 20.22 -4.37
C LEU A 139 -24.54 20.76 -4.01
N ALA A 140 -24.72 21.35 -2.83
CA ALA A 140 -26.02 21.85 -2.39
C ALA A 140 -26.38 23.16 -3.10
N GLU A 141 -27.63 23.27 -3.54
CA GLU A 141 -28.15 24.47 -4.22
C GLU A 141 -28.33 25.66 -3.26
N SER A 142 -28.51 25.38 -1.96
CA SER A 142 -28.72 26.41 -0.94
C SER A 142 -28.06 26.04 0.39
N PRO A 143 -27.39 27.00 1.06
CA PRO A 143 -26.74 26.76 2.35
C PRO A 143 -27.72 26.55 3.51
N HIS A 144 -29.02 26.79 3.30
CA HIS A 144 -30.05 26.66 4.33
C HIS A 144 -30.79 25.32 4.30
N GLN A 145 -30.40 24.43 3.39
CA GLN A 145 -30.91 23.06 3.36
C GLN A 145 -30.54 22.32 4.65
N GLN A 146 -31.46 21.51 5.15
CA GLN A 146 -31.26 20.77 6.41
C GLN A 146 -30.03 19.85 6.32
N GLU A 147 -29.78 19.28 5.15
CA GLU A 147 -28.61 18.47 4.83
C GLU A 147 -27.32 19.25 5.04
N VAL A 148 -27.25 20.50 4.55
CA VAL A 148 -26.07 21.36 4.72
C VAL A 148 -25.79 21.62 6.20
N ILE A 149 -26.83 21.91 6.99
CA ILE A 149 -26.71 22.15 8.44
C ILE A 149 -26.17 20.91 9.15
N ILE A 150 -26.64 19.71 8.78
CA ILE A 150 -26.16 18.44 9.35
C ILE A 150 -24.67 18.23 9.02
N LEU A 151 -24.27 18.44 7.76
CA LEU A 151 -22.87 18.32 7.32
C LEU A 151 -21.98 19.32 8.07
N GLU A 152 -22.41 20.57 8.22
CA GLU A 152 -21.66 21.60 8.94
C GLU A 152 -21.53 21.30 10.44
N SER A 153 -22.58 20.80 11.08
CA SER A 153 -22.51 20.35 12.47
C SER A 153 -21.44 19.27 12.63
N ARG A 154 -21.43 18.26 11.75
CA ARG A 154 -20.44 17.18 11.78
C ARG A 154 -19.02 17.69 11.55
N ILE A 155 -18.82 18.57 10.56
CA ILE A 155 -17.51 19.19 10.30
C ILE A 155 -17.02 19.94 11.55
N ASN A 156 -17.89 20.71 12.20
CA ASN A 156 -17.55 21.49 13.38
C ASN A 156 -17.23 20.61 14.59
N GLU A 157 -17.93 19.49 14.78
CA GLU A 157 -17.61 18.50 15.81
C GLU A 157 -16.19 17.93 15.61
N ILE A 158 -15.84 17.51 14.39
CA ILE A 158 -14.51 16.97 14.09
C ILE A 158 -13.43 18.02 14.34
N LYS A 159 -13.64 19.27 13.87
CA LYS A 159 -12.70 20.39 14.09
C LYS A 159 -12.49 20.68 15.58
N LYS A 160 -13.55 20.63 16.40
CA LYS A 160 -13.46 20.78 17.87
C LYS A 160 -12.61 19.68 18.51
N VAL A 161 -12.78 18.43 18.09
CA VAL A 161 -11.98 17.29 18.59
C VAL A 161 -10.52 17.47 18.20
N LEU A 162 -10.22 17.82 16.94
CA LEU A 162 -8.84 18.05 16.49
C LEU A 162 -8.17 19.19 17.28
N PHE A 163 -8.88 20.30 17.49
CA PHE A 163 -8.38 21.43 18.27
C PHE A 163 -8.05 21.04 19.71
N LYS A 164 -8.94 20.28 20.37
CA LYS A 164 -8.74 19.80 21.75
C LYS A 164 -7.48 18.94 21.92
N HIS A 165 -7.08 18.22 20.87
CA HIS A 165 -5.91 17.34 20.89
C HIS A 165 -4.65 17.99 20.29
N GLU A 166 -4.63 19.31 20.15
CA GLU A 166 -3.52 20.08 19.55
C GLU A 166 -3.08 19.51 18.18
N ALA A 167 -4.04 18.91 17.48
CA ALA A 167 -3.80 18.27 16.21
C ALA A 167 -3.83 19.33 15.11
N GLN A 168 -2.66 19.74 14.64
CA GLN A 168 -2.59 20.51 13.39
C GLN A 168 -3.16 19.69 12.24
N MET A 169 -3.95 20.34 11.40
CA MET A 169 -4.48 19.76 10.17
C MET A 169 -3.30 19.42 9.24
N THR A 170 -2.94 18.15 9.16
CA THR A 170 -1.90 17.68 8.25
C THR A 170 -2.53 17.38 6.89
N LYS A 171 -1.97 17.95 5.82
CA LYS A 171 -2.36 17.58 4.46
C LYS A 171 -2.15 16.08 4.22
N HIS A 172 -2.96 15.51 3.32
CA HIS A 172 -2.76 14.16 2.79
C HIS A 172 -1.30 13.97 2.37
N LEU A 173 -0.72 12.81 2.69
CA LEU A 173 0.67 12.51 2.42
C LEU A 173 0.79 11.75 1.09
N PRO A 174 1.31 12.37 0.01
CA PRO A 174 1.35 11.71 -1.29
C PRO A 174 2.23 10.46 -1.27
N THR A 175 1.88 9.44 -2.04
CA THR A 175 2.64 8.17 -2.17
C THR A 175 4.12 8.40 -2.48
N ALA A 176 4.46 9.38 -3.32
CA ALA A 176 5.84 9.76 -3.60
C ALA A 176 6.62 10.19 -2.34
N LYS A 177 5.96 10.95 -1.45
CA LYS A 177 6.54 11.42 -0.19
C LYS A 177 6.67 10.28 0.80
N LEU A 178 5.69 9.38 0.88
CA LEU A 178 5.77 8.14 1.65
C LEU A 178 6.98 7.30 1.21
N ALA A 179 7.14 7.08 -0.10
CA ALA A 179 8.26 6.33 -0.66
C ALA A 179 9.61 6.95 -0.31
N LYS A 180 9.72 8.28 -0.35
CA LYS A 180 10.95 8.99 0.06
C LYS A 180 11.24 8.79 1.55
N ILE A 181 10.26 8.97 2.42
CA ILE A 181 10.42 8.84 3.88
C ILE A 181 10.80 7.40 4.28
N THR A 182 10.26 6.42 3.57
CA THR A 182 10.43 4.99 3.87
C THR A 182 11.60 4.32 3.14
N GLY A 183 12.36 5.08 2.33
CA GLY A 183 13.50 4.56 1.56
C GLY A 183 13.11 3.77 0.30
N MET A 184 11.83 3.74 -0.07
CA MET A 184 11.28 3.00 -1.21
C MET A 184 11.20 3.82 -2.51
N GLU A 185 11.95 4.92 -2.61
CA GLU A 185 11.88 5.85 -3.75
C GLU A 185 12.25 5.18 -5.10
N LYS A 186 13.23 4.25 -5.09
CA LYS A 186 13.63 3.52 -6.30
C LYS A 186 12.48 2.66 -6.84
N GLU A 187 11.84 1.89 -5.96
CA GLU A 187 10.70 1.04 -6.30
C GLU A 187 9.53 1.89 -6.82
N TYR A 188 9.22 2.98 -6.11
CA TYR A 188 8.20 3.93 -6.54
C TYR A 188 8.48 4.48 -7.93
N LYS A 189 9.69 4.96 -8.21
CA LYS A 189 10.04 5.51 -9.53
C LYS A 189 9.95 4.46 -10.65
N ALA A 190 10.29 3.21 -10.36
CA ALA A 190 10.23 2.12 -11.33
C ALA A 190 8.78 1.81 -11.74
N PHE A 191 7.86 1.70 -10.78
CA PHE A 191 6.52 1.20 -11.06
C PHE A 191 5.42 2.27 -11.09
N PHE A 192 5.64 3.47 -10.54
CA PHE A 192 4.60 4.51 -10.48
C PHE A 192 4.07 4.89 -11.86
N LYS A 193 4.97 5.06 -12.85
CA LYS A 193 4.54 5.36 -14.23
C LYS A 193 3.67 4.25 -14.79
N LEU A 194 4.04 2.98 -14.55
CA LEU A 194 3.28 1.82 -14.99
C LEU A 194 1.89 1.83 -14.33
N TYR A 195 1.81 1.93 -13.01
CA TYR A 195 0.53 2.00 -12.29
C TYR A 195 -0.35 3.14 -12.80
N SER A 196 0.21 4.34 -13.00
CA SER A 196 -0.56 5.49 -13.49
C SER A 196 -1.13 5.30 -14.90
N LYS A 197 -0.50 4.49 -15.76
CA LYS A 197 -1.06 4.20 -17.10
C LYS A 197 -2.26 3.28 -17.05
N TYR A 198 -2.33 2.39 -16.07
CA TYR A 198 -3.37 1.38 -15.93
C TYR A 198 -4.49 1.73 -14.95
N VAL A 199 -4.23 2.60 -13.96
CA VAL A 199 -5.23 2.96 -12.93
C VAL A 199 -6.06 4.19 -13.34
N HIS A 200 -5.65 4.90 -14.38
CA HIS A 200 -6.36 6.06 -14.92
C HIS A 200 -6.74 5.81 -16.39
N PRO A 201 -7.76 6.49 -16.93
CA PRO A 201 -8.13 6.43 -18.35
C PRO A 201 -7.07 7.15 -19.20
N SER A 202 -5.85 6.62 -19.21
CA SER A 202 -4.73 7.19 -19.93
C SER A 202 -4.82 6.79 -21.40
N SER A 203 -4.20 7.59 -22.28
CA SER A 203 -4.14 7.27 -23.71
C SER A 203 -3.57 5.87 -24.00
N TRP A 204 -2.78 5.29 -23.09
CA TRP A 204 -2.29 3.91 -23.23
C TRP A 204 -3.45 2.91 -23.21
N VAL A 205 -4.24 2.88 -22.13
CA VAL A 205 -5.36 1.94 -22.00
C VAL A 205 -6.49 2.25 -22.99
N VAL A 206 -6.69 3.53 -23.33
CA VAL A 206 -7.79 3.95 -24.21
C VAL A 206 -7.50 3.70 -25.69
N ASN A 207 -6.26 3.90 -26.15
CA ASN A 207 -5.94 3.88 -27.59
C ASN A 207 -5.02 2.73 -28.04
N ALA A 208 -4.35 2.02 -27.12
CA ALA A 208 -3.54 0.87 -27.50
C ALA A 208 -4.42 -0.30 -27.95
N LYS A 209 -3.84 -1.23 -28.71
CA LYS A 209 -4.58 -2.44 -29.07
C LYS A 209 -4.78 -3.31 -27.82
N PRO A 210 -5.89 -4.07 -27.72
CA PRO A 210 -6.16 -4.91 -26.55
C PRO A 210 -5.01 -5.88 -26.21
N GLU A 211 -4.34 -6.45 -27.21
CA GLU A 211 -3.20 -7.35 -27.04
C GLU A 211 -1.94 -6.65 -26.47
N GLU A 212 -1.80 -5.34 -26.67
CA GLU A 212 -0.71 -4.53 -26.13
C GLU A 212 -1.03 -4.07 -24.71
N ALA A 213 -2.24 -3.53 -24.51
CA ALA A 213 -2.69 -3.04 -23.22
C ALA A 213 -2.86 -4.16 -22.20
N HIS A 214 -3.40 -5.31 -22.61
CA HIS A 214 -3.72 -6.44 -21.72
C HIS A 214 -2.78 -7.63 -21.93
N SER A 215 -1.52 -7.34 -22.29
CA SER A 215 -0.53 -8.37 -22.55
C SER A 215 -0.23 -9.22 -21.30
N PRO A 216 0.07 -10.52 -21.45
CA PRO A 216 0.44 -11.38 -20.33
C PRO A 216 1.64 -10.85 -19.53
N GLU A 217 2.58 -10.15 -20.17
CA GLU A 217 3.76 -9.57 -19.53
C GLU A 217 3.39 -8.54 -18.48
N PHE A 218 2.50 -7.59 -18.80
CA PHE A 218 2.07 -6.57 -17.85
C PHE A 218 1.25 -7.17 -16.72
N ARG A 219 0.35 -8.11 -17.04
CA ARG A 219 -0.39 -8.88 -16.04
C ARG A 219 0.56 -9.59 -15.06
N ASN A 220 1.58 -10.26 -15.58
CA ASN A 220 2.56 -10.98 -14.77
C ASN A 220 3.40 -10.05 -13.89
N ILE A 221 3.79 -8.87 -14.38
CA ILE A 221 4.48 -7.86 -13.56
C ILE A 221 3.61 -7.49 -12.35
N PHE A 222 2.32 -7.21 -12.56
CA PHE A 222 1.42 -6.86 -11.46
C PHE A 222 1.22 -8.03 -10.49
N LEU A 223 1.01 -9.24 -11.00
CA LEU A 223 0.85 -10.44 -10.15
C LEU A 223 2.07 -10.74 -9.29
N ILE A 224 3.28 -10.63 -9.86
CA ILE A 224 4.53 -10.80 -9.13
C ILE A 224 4.63 -9.75 -8.02
N GLN A 225 4.37 -8.49 -8.36
CA GLN A 225 4.47 -7.39 -7.40
C GLN A 225 3.41 -7.45 -6.29
N ALA A 226 2.17 -7.84 -6.61
CA ALA A 226 1.13 -8.05 -5.62
C ALA A 226 1.52 -9.13 -4.59
N GLN A 227 2.13 -10.23 -5.05
CA GLN A 227 2.65 -11.28 -4.17
C GLN A 227 3.81 -10.78 -3.30
N LEU A 228 4.76 -10.05 -3.90
CA LEU A 228 5.91 -9.47 -3.17
C LEU A 228 5.46 -8.52 -2.06
N TYR A 229 4.62 -7.52 -2.38
CA TYR A 229 4.16 -6.55 -1.40
C TYR A 229 3.34 -7.19 -0.30
N THR A 230 2.51 -8.17 -0.63
CA THR A 230 1.79 -8.99 0.36
C THR A 230 2.74 -9.71 1.32
N GLY A 231 3.78 -10.36 0.78
CA GLY A 231 4.82 -11.00 1.59
C GLY A 231 5.53 -10.00 2.51
N PHE A 232 5.87 -8.81 1.98
CA PHE A 232 6.51 -7.75 2.77
C PHE A 232 5.61 -7.21 3.88
N ILE A 233 4.31 -7.04 3.61
CA ILE A 233 3.30 -6.69 4.61
C ILE A 233 3.27 -7.76 5.70
N ALA A 234 3.09 -9.03 5.33
CA ALA A 234 3.01 -10.14 6.28
C ALA A 234 4.24 -10.20 7.18
N LYS A 235 5.44 -10.15 6.59
CA LYS A 235 6.72 -10.15 7.31
C LYS A 235 6.83 -8.96 8.25
N LYS A 236 6.60 -7.75 7.75
CA LYS A 236 6.79 -6.53 8.55
C LYS A 236 5.83 -6.47 9.73
N VAL A 237 4.57 -6.85 9.52
CA VAL A 237 3.57 -6.91 10.59
C VAL A 237 3.88 -8.04 11.57
N SER A 238 4.30 -9.22 11.09
CA SER A 238 4.72 -10.35 11.92
C SER A 238 5.89 -9.99 12.83
N ASP A 239 6.95 -9.41 12.28
CA ASP A 239 8.13 -8.97 13.02
C ASP A 239 7.74 -7.94 14.10
N GLU A 240 6.93 -6.93 13.73
CA GLU A 240 6.53 -5.86 14.64
C GLU A 240 5.62 -6.35 15.78
N THR A 241 4.87 -7.42 15.52
CA THR A 241 3.92 -7.97 16.48
C THR A 241 4.47 -9.19 17.20
N ASN A 242 5.64 -9.73 16.84
CA ASN A 242 6.12 -11.03 17.32
C ASN A 242 5.07 -12.15 17.16
N ILE A 243 4.23 -12.08 16.12
CA ILE A 243 3.26 -13.13 15.80
C ILE A 243 3.85 -13.92 14.63
N PRO A 244 4.21 -15.21 14.79
CA PRO A 244 4.86 -15.96 13.73
C PRO A 244 3.91 -16.19 12.54
N LEU A 245 4.47 -16.05 11.34
CA LEU A 245 3.81 -16.45 10.10
C LEU A 245 3.70 -17.98 10.03
N THR A 246 2.59 -18.47 9.48
CA THR A 246 2.45 -19.88 9.13
C THR A 246 3.35 -20.19 7.96
N THR A 247 4.22 -21.19 8.09
CA THR A 247 5.02 -21.68 6.95
C THR A 247 4.09 -22.35 5.93
N PRO A 248 4.30 -22.15 4.62
CA PRO A 248 3.62 -22.96 3.62
C PRO A 248 3.86 -24.43 3.93
N ASN A 249 2.81 -25.24 3.95
CA ASN A 249 2.95 -26.67 4.19
C ASN A 249 3.74 -27.27 3.01
N LYS A 250 5.00 -27.64 3.23
CA LYS A 250 5.89 -28.17 2.18
C LYS A 250 5.37 -29.47 1.54
N SER A 251 4.33 -30.08 2.12
CA SER A 251 3.69 -31.29 1.61
C SER A 251 2.72 -31.05 0.45
N LEU A 252 2.38 -29.80 0.10
CA LEU A 252 1.91 -29.51 -1.26
C LEU A 252 3.13 -29.55 -2.18
N HIS A 253 3.54 -30.77 -2.55
CA HIS A 253 4.45 -31.02 -3.66
C HIS A 253 3.75 -30.60 -4.97
N LEU A 254 3.69 -29.30 -5.21
CA LEU A 254 3.54 -28.81 -6.57
C LEU A 254 4.88 -28.95 -7.27
N PRO A 255 4.89 -29.33 -8.56
CA PRO A 255 6.12 -29.58 -9.29
C PRO A 255 7.05 -28.38 -9.14
N LYS A 256 8.35 -28.65 -8.88
CA LYS A 256 9.37 -27.61 -8.89
C LYS A 256 9.23 -26.86 -10.19
N ALA A 257 8.94 -25.56 -10.08
CA ALA A 257 8.83 -24.69 -11.24
C ALA A 257 10.05 -24.91 -12.14
N ALA A 258 9.81 -25.14 -13.43
CA ALA A 258 10.88 -25.40 -14.38
C ALA A 258 11.94 -24.29 -14.26
N PRO A 259 13.24 -24.65 -14.25
CA PRO A 259 14.29 -23.65 -14.15
C PRO A 259 14.12 -22.66 -15.30
N LEU A 260 14.01 -21.38 -14.95
CA LEU A 260 14.04 -20.29 -15.92
C LEU A 260 15.30 -20.49 -16.78
N ALA A 261 15.10 -20.65 -18.09
CA ALA A 261 16.19 -20.56 -19.04
C ALA A 261 16.92 -19.24 -18.77
N SER A 262 18.17 -19.35 -18.37
CA SER A 262 19.05 -18.23 -18.08
C SER A 262 19.07 -17.25 -19.26
N GLY A 263 18.77 -15.98 -18.97
CA GLY A 263 19.29 -14.87 -19.75
C GLY A 263 18.35 -14.27 -20.80
N ARG A 264 17.71 -13.16 -20.41
CA ARG A 264 18.00 -11.83 -20.97
C ARG A 264 17.26 -10.78 -20.14
N VAL A 265 18.03 -10.07 -19.32
CA VAL A 265 17.62 -8.76 -18.82
C VAL A 265 17.41 -7.88 -20.05
N LEU A 266 16.18 -7.45 -20.29
CA LEU A 266 15.84 -6.46 -21.30
C LEU A 266 16.52 -5.13 -20.96
N THR A 267 17.73 -4.92 -21.46
CA THR A 267 18.29 -3.57 -21.64
C THR A 267 17.58 -2.92 -22.82
N LEU A 268 16.54 -2.14 -22.54
CA LEU A 268 15.97 -1.19 -23.48
C LEU A 268 16.92 0.00 -23.63
N CYS A 269 17.92 -0.13 -24.51
CA CYS A 269 18.64 1.02 -25.06
C CYS A 269 18.19 1.19 -26.51
N GLY A 270 17.35 2.21 -26.74
CA GLY A 270 16.98 2.64 -28.08
C GLY A 270 18.21 3.08 -28.85
N LYS A 271 18.36 2.55 -30.06
CA LYS A 271 19.09 3.22 -31.13
C LYS A 271 18.05 3.73 -32.12
N SER A 272 17.92 5.05 -32.15
CA SER A 272 17.32 5.79 -33.26
C SER A 272 18.10 5.51 -34.54
N GLN A 273 17.38 5.17 -35.60
CA GLN A 273 17.75 5.53 -36.97
C GLN A 273 16.77 6.60 -37.43
#